data_AF-A0A537FZF3-F1
#
_entry.id   AF-A0A537FZF3-F1
#
_cell.length_a   1.000
_cell.length_b   1.000
_cell.length_c   1.000
_cell.angle_alpha   90.00
_cell.angle_beta   90.00
_cell.angle_gamma   90.00
#
_symmetry.space_group_name_H-M   'P 1'
#
loop_
_entity.id
_entity.type
_entity.pdbx_description
1 polymer ?
#
loop_
_entity_poly.entity_id
_entity_poly.type
_entity_poly.pdbx_seq_one_letter_code
_entity_poly.pdbx_strand_id
1 'polypeptide(L)' 'MITFDKEGLESFHKAGGMVSKLRGEVPSLVKPGKPALEICEAVEARIRALGGKPAFPVGIGINDVAAHYT' A
#
# COMPACT_ATOMS: atom_id res chain seq x y z
N MET A 1 27.00 -3.60 6.95
CA MET A 1 25.90 -2.69 7.36
C MET A 1 25.67 -1.74 6.20
N ILE A 2 24.47 -1.71 5.62
CA ILE A 2 24.17 -0.80 4.51
C ILE A 2 23.86 0.57 5.13
N THR A 3 24.62 1.58 4.77
CA THR A 3 24.36 2.98 5.11
C THR A 3 23.77 3.69 3.90
N PHE A 4 22.58 4.27 4.07
CA PHE A 4 21.97 5.14 3.08
C PHE A 4 22.51 6.56 3.24
N ASP A 5 22.64 7.28 2.13
CA ASP A 5 22.86 8.72 2.18
C ASP A 5 21.60 9.46 2.67
N LYS A 6 21.72 10.77 2.88
CA LYS A 6 20.62 11.59 3.40
C LYS A 6 19.39 11.53 2.50
N GLU A 7 19.58 11.56 1.18
CA GLU A 7 18.49 11.55 0.20
C GLU A 7 17.74 10.23 0.18
N GLY A 8 18.47 9.11 0.24
CA GLY A 8 17.90 7.77 0.37
C GLY A 8 17.06 7.65 1.64
N LEU A 9 17.58 8.13 2.78
CA LEU A 9 16.85 8.10 4.05
C LEU A 9 15.58 8.96 4.02
N GLU A 10 15.65 10.16 3.45
CA GLU A 10 14.48 11.02 3.30
C GLU A 10 13.40 10.39 2.39
N SER A 11 13.81 9.67 1.34
CA SER A 11 12.90 8.95 0.45
C SER A 11 12.13 7.86 1.20
N PHE A 12 12.82 7.09 2.05
CA PHE A 12 12.15 6.09 2.92
C PHE A 12 11.17 6.75 3.89
N HIS A 13 11.53 7.87 4.51
CA HIS A 13 10.62 8.58 5.41
C HIS A 13 9.36 9.09 4.71
N LYS A 14 9.50 9.66 3.50
CA LYS A 14 8.36 10.12 2.69
C LYS A 14 7.44 8.95 2.31
N ALA A 15 8.00 7.86 1.80
CA ALA A 15 7.23 6.67 1.43
C ALA A 15 6.55 6.02 2.66
N GLY A 16 7.30 5.87 3.75
CA GLY A 16 6.77 5.31 5.00
C GLY A 16 5.66 6.15 5.63
N GLY A 17 5.76 7.48 5.56
CA GLY A 17 4.71 8.39 5.99
C GLY A 17 3.40 8.20 5.21
N MET A 18 3.49 8.01 3.90
CA MET A 18 2.34 7.70 3.04
C MET A 18 1.71 6.34 3.41
N VAL A 19 2.52 5.29 3.56
CA VAL A 19 2.03 3.96 3.98
C VAL A 19 1.38 4.00 5.35
N SER A 20 1.95 4.76 6.30
CA SER A 20 1.38 4.93 7.65
C SER A 20 -0.02 5.56 7.60
N LYS A 21 -0.21 6.58 6.76
CA LYS A 21 -1.52 7.20 6.52
C LYS A 21 -2.51 6.20 5.92
N LEU A 22 -2.11 5.51 4.85
CA LEU A 22 -2.95 4.52 4.17
C LEU A 22 -3.39 3.41 5.12
N ARG A 23 -2.50 2.94 6.00
CA ARG A 23 -2.82 1.91 7.01
C ARG A 23 -4.02 2.29 7.89
N GLY A 24 -4.25 3.58 8.14
CA GLY A 24 -5.44 4.07 8.86
C GLY A 24 -6.70 4.17 7.98
N GLU A 25 -6.55 4.37 6.67
CA GLU A 25 -7.66 4.57 5.73
C GLU A 25 -8.23 3.24 5.20
N VAL A 26 -7.35 2.27 4.88
CA VAL A 26 -7.69 1.00 4.23
C VAL A 26 -8.77 0.18 4.95
N PRO A 27 -8.78 0.04 6.30
CA PRO A 27 -9.80 -0.77 6.99
C PRO A 27 -11.24 -0.36 6.68
N SER A 28 -11.48 0.94 6.42
CA SER A 28 -12.83 1.44 6.07
C SER A 28 -13.31 0.99 4.68
N LEU A 29 -12.38 0.60 3.81
CA LEU A 29 -12.64 0.15 2.44
C LEU A 29 -12.94 -1.35 2.36
N VAL A 30 -12.55 -2.13 3.37
CA VAL A 30 -12.68 -3.59 3.41
C VAL A 30 -14.00 -3.96 4.06
N LYS A 31 -14.94 -4.50 3.27
CA LYS A 31 -16.26 -4.91 3.73
C LYS A 31 -16.62 -6.30 3.18
N PRO A 32 -17.40 -7.10 3.92
CA PRO A 32 -17.90 -8.38 3.41
C PRO A 32 -18.61 -8.21 2.06
N GLY A 33 -18.34 -9.12 1.13
CA GLY A 33 -18.92 -9.11 -0.22
C GLY A 33 -18.27 -8.13 -1.20
N LYS A 34 -17.34 -7.27 -0.77
CA LYS A 34 -16.61 -6.40 -1.69
C LYS A 34 -15.51 -7.19 -2.43
N PRO A 35 -15.38 -7.06 -3.77
CA PRO A 35 -14.31 -7.74 -4.51
C PRO A 35 -12.91 -7.32 -4.07
N ALA A 36 -11.99 -8.28 -3.99
CA ALA A 36 -10.59 -8.02 -3.66
C ALA A 36 -9.94 -7.04 -4.66
N LEU A 37 -10.22 -7.21 -5.95
CA LEU A 37 -9.71 -6.33 -7.01
C LEU A 37 -10.11 -4.87 -6.78
N GLU A 38 -11.37 -4.59 -6.45
CA GLU A 38 -11.82 -3.22 -6.16
C GLU A 38 -11.12 -2.61 -4.94
N ILE A 39 -10.79 -3.43 -3.94
CA ILE A 39 -10.02 -2.98 -2.78
C ILE A 39 -8.60 -2.62 -3.23
N CYS A 40 -7.91 -3.47 -3.99
CA CYS A 40 -6.58 -3.18 -4.52
C CYS A 40 -6.57 -1.90 -5.35
N GLU A 41 -7.49 -1.76 -6.31
CA GLU A 41 -7.60 -0.59 -7.18
C GLU A 41 -7.88 0.69 -6.40
N ALA A 42 -8.74 0.64 -5.37
CA ALA A 42 -9.02 1.79 -4.52
C ALA A 42 -7.78 2.22 -3.71
N VAL A 43 -7.01 1.27 -3.18
CA VAL A 43 -5.77 1.56 -2.45
C VAL A 43 -4.72 2.15 -3.39
N GLU A 44 -4.55 1.59 -4.59
CA GLU A 44 -3.61 2.13 -5.56
C GLU A 44 -4.02 3.52 -6.08
N ALA A 45 -5.32 3.74 -6.31
CA ALA A 45 -5.84 5.06 -6.66
C ALA A 45 -5.55 6.07 -5.54
N ARG A 46 -5.65 5.65 -4.28
CA ARG A 46 -5.30 6.49 -3.13
C ARG A 46 -3.80 6.78 -3.06
N ILE A 47 -2.93 5.80 -3.31
CA ILE A 47 -1.48 5.99 -3.43
C ILE A 47 -1.18 7.05 -4.50
N ARG A 48 -1.78 6.91 -5.69
CA ARG A 48 -1.65 7.88 -6.81
C ARG A 48 -2.15 9.27 -6.42
N ALA A 49 -3.29 9.36 -5.74
CA ALA A 49 -3.85 10.64 -5.27
C ALA A 49 -2.98 11.33 -4.21
N LEU A 50 -2.18 10.58 -3.45
CA LEU A 50 -1.19 11.11 -2.50
C LEU A 50 0.14 11.49 -3.18
N GLY A 51 0.23 11.40 -4.51
CA GLY A 51 1.42 11.72 -5.30
C GLY A 51 2.45 10.59 -5.37
N GLY A 52 2.09 9.38 -4.93
CA GLY A 52 2.94 8.20 -4.96
C GLY A 52 2.69 7.30 -6.16
N LYS A 53 3.58 6.32 -6.34
CA LYS A 53 3.36 5.16 -7.20
C LYS A 53 3.63 3.90 -6.36
N PRO A 54 2.80 2.84 -6.47
CA PRO A 54 3.09 1.58 -5.81
C PRO A 54 4.47 1.06 -6.24
N ALA A 55 5.33 0.75 -5.27
CA ALA A 55 6.61 0.09 -5.55
C ALA A 55 6.41 -1.36 -6.03
N PHE A 56 5.28 -1.95 -5.64
CA PHE A 56 4.78 -3.25 -6.07
C PHE A 56 3.24 -3.16 -6.14
N PRO A 57 2.55 -3.94 -6.99
CA PRO A 57 1.09 -3.99 -7.00
C PRO A 57 0.51 -4.27 -5.61
N VAL A 58 -0.65 -3.69 -5.31
CA VAL A 58 -1.32 -3.97 -4.03
C VAL A 58 -1.84 -5.41 -4.07
N GLY A 59 -1.34 -6.24 -3.16
CA GLY A 59 -1.84 -7.59 -2.93
C GLY A 59 -2.78 -7.67 -1.74
N ILE A 60 -3.69 -8.65 -1.77
CA ILE A 60 -4.57 -8.99 -0.64
C ILE A 60 -4.33 -10.46 -0.28
N GLY A 61 -4.11 -10.70 1.01
CA GLY A 61 -4.18 -12.04 1.59
C GLY A 61 -5.57 -12.31 2.16
N ILE A 62 -6.15 -13.47 1.88
CA ILE A 62 -7.46 -13.90 2.37
C ILE A 62 -7.31 -15.28 3.00
N ASN A 63 -7.40 -15.36 4.33
CA ASN A 63 -7.25 -16.61 5.08
C ASN A 63 -5.96 -17.38 4.69
N ASP A 64 -6.11 -18.53 4.05
CA ASP A 64 -5.03 -19.41 3.56
C ASP A 64 -4.39 -18.92 2.25
N VAL A 65 -5.03 -17.98 1.54
CA VAL A 65 -4.45 -17.32 0.37
C VAL A 65 -3.53 -16.20 0.85
N ALA A 66 -2.23 -16.49 0.96
CA ALA A 66 -1.27 -15.59 1.56
C ALA A 66 -0.79 -14.45 0.63
N ALA A 67 -0.65 -14.70 -0.67
CA ALA A 67 -0.06 -13.76 -1.63
C ALA A 67 -0.44 -14.06 -3.09
N HIS A 68 -0.12 -13.13 -3.99
CA HIS A 68 -0.23 -13.26 -5.45
C HIS A 68 -1.64 -13.59 -5.97
N TYR A 69 -2.67 -13.11 -5.28
CA TYR A 69 -4.01 -13.00 -5.84
C TYR A 69 -4.09 -11.66 -6.57
N THR A 70 -3.74 -11.66 -7.86
CA THR A 70 -3.68 -10.47 -8.73
C THR A 70 -4.28 -10.79 -10.09
#